data_AF-A0A941VP02-F1
#
_entry.id   AF-A0A941VP02-F1
#
_cell.length_a   1.000
_cell.length_b   1.000
_cell.length_c   1.000
_cell.angle_alpha   90.00
_cell.angle_beta   90.00
_cell.angle_gamma   90.00
#
_symmetry.space_group_name_H-M   'P 1'
#
loop_
_entity.id
_entity.type
_entity.pdbx_description
1 polymer ?
#
loop_
_entity_poly.entity_id
_entity_poly.type
_entity_poly.pdbx_seq_one_letter_code
_entity_poly.pdbx_strand_id
1 'polypeptide(L)'
;ADVPQDMQNQSCVCNDEILEIVRVSLDVEKYFNTPQDMEWVVDLDLPFPQNIFWVQARPAKFTKKKQDDAEYIAELMTRVFKS
;
A
#
# COMPACT_ATOMS: atom_id res chain seq x y z
N ALA A 1 -25.77 1.86 -13.58
CA ALA A 1 -25.27 2.34 -14.88
C ALA A 1 -23.97 1.61 -15.15
N ASP A 2 -23.80 1.08 -16.35
CA ASP A 2 -22.60 0.33 -16.70
C ASP A 2 -21.47 1.28 -17.09
N VAL A 3 -20.23 0.91 -16.78
CA VAL A 3 -19.03 1.68 -17.15
C VAL A 3 -18.84 1.62 -18.68
N PRO A 4 -18.55 2.74 -19.38
CA PRO A 4 -18.28 2.73 -20.82
C PRO A 4 -17.19 1.73 -21.23
N GLN A 5 -17.38 1.00 -22.34
CA GLN A 5 -16.49 -0.10 -22.76
C GLN A 5 -15.03 0.32 -22.93
N ASP A 6 -14.81 1.53 -23.42
CA ASP A 6 -13.50 2.13 -23.62
C ASP A 6 -12.79 2.40 -22.29
N MET A 7 -13.53 2.70 -21.22
CA MET A 7 -12.97 2.97 -19.89
C MET A 7 -12.71 1.70 -19.07
N GLN A 8 -13.40 0.59 -19.36
CA GLN A 8 -13.28 -0.66 -18.58
C GLN A 8 -11.86 -1.24 -18.56
N ASN A 9 -11.08 -1.00 -19.62
CA ASN A 9 -9.70 -1.49 -19.77
C ASN A 9 -8.65 -0.40 -19.50
N GLN A 10 -9.07 0.78 -19.06
CA GLN A 10 -8.17 1.89 -18.73
C GLN A 10 -7.82 1.87 -17.24
N SER A 11 -6.60 2.28 -16.92
CA SER A 11 -6.21 2.52 -15.53
C SER A 11 -7.00 3.71 -14.99
N CYS A 12 -7.54 3.58 -13.78
CA CYS A 12 -8.24 4.69 -13.10
C CYS A 12 -7.29 5.80 -12.61
N VAL A 13 -5.98 5.53 -12.61
CA VAL A 13 -4.94 6.40 -12.07
C VAL A 13 -3.74 6.38 -13.00
N CYS A 14 -3.10 7.52 -13.23
CA CYS A 14 -1.86 7.59 -14.02
C CYS A 14 -0.61 7.28 -13.18
N ASN A 15 0.53 7.05 -13.83
CA ASN A 15 1.76 6.64 -13.15
C ASN A 15 2.26 7.67 -12.13
N ASP A 16 2.16 8.97 -12.45
CA ASP A 16 2.65 10.04 -11.57
C ASP A 16 1.79 10.14 -10.29
N GLU A 17 0.47 9.98 -10.43
CA GLU A 17 -0.45 9.92 -9.30
C GLU A 17 -0.19 8.70 -8.42
N ILE A 18 0.09 7.53 -9.01
CA ILE A 18 0.46 6.32 -8.25
C ILE A 18 1.73 6.56 -7.43
N LEU A 19 2.76 7.17 -8.02
CA LEU A 19 4.00 7.46 -7.32
C LEU A 19 3.79 8.42 -6.14
N GLU A 20 2.93 9.43 -6.31
CA GLU A 20 2.60 10.37 -5.24
C GLU A 20 1.78 9.72 -4.13
N ILE A 21 0.80 8.88 -4.47
CA ILE A 21 0.04 8.08 -3.50
C ILE A 21 0.99 7.22 -2.67
N VAL A 22 1.94 6.52 -3.32
CA VAL A 22 2.94 5.68 -2.64
C VAL A 22 3.83 6.52 -1.73
N ARG A 23 4.35 7.65 -2.23
CA ARG A 23 5.23 8.54 -1.45
C ARG A 23 4.55 9.00 -0.16
N VAL A 24 3.33 9.52 -0.26
CA VAL A 24 2.60 10.02 0.92
C VAL A 24 2.19 8.87 1.84
N SER A 25 1.78 7.72 1.30
CA SER A 25 1.43 6.55 2.13
C SER A 25 2.61 6.11 3.00
N LEU A 26 3.82 6.04 2.42
CA LEU A 26 5.05 5.72 3.15
C LEU A 26 5.39 6.75 4.22
N ASP A 27 5.25 8.05 3.91
CA ASP A 27 5.49 9.13 4.87
C ASP A 27 4.51 9.05 6.06
N VAL A 28 3.24 8.74 5.78
CA VAL A 28 2.19 8.60 6.79
C VAL A 28 2.41 7.36 7.67
N GLU A 29 2.74 6.21 7.08
CA GLU A 29 3.08 5.01 7.86
C GLU A 29 4.31 5.22 8.74
N LYS A 30 5.32 5.93 8.23
CA LYS A 30 6.50 6.32 9.01
C LYS A 30 6.13 7.24 10.17
N TYR A 31 5.21 8.18 9.95
CA TYR A 31 4.74 9.10 10.99
C TYR A 31 3.97 8.37 12.11
N PHE A 32 3.05 7.47 11.76
CA PHE A 32 2.27 6.70 12.74
C PHE A 32 2.98 5.44 13.26
N ASN A 33 4.13 5.08 12.67
CA ASN A 33 4.94 3.90 12.99
C ASN A 33 4.12 2.59 13.02
N THR A 34 3.12 2.51 12.15
CA THR A 34 2.26 1.33 11.99
C THR A 34 1.63 1.36 10.60
N PRO A 35 1.40 0.20 9.96
CA PRO A 35 0.74 0.14 8.66
C PRO A 35 -0.62 0.85 8.71
N GLN A 36 -0.95 1.58 7.65
CA GLN A 36 -2.19 2.33 7.56
C GLN A 36 -3.11 1.76 6.47
N ASP A 37 -4.40 1.83 6.75
CA ASP A 37 -5.49 1.71 5.79
C ASP A 37 -5.94 3.16 5.48
N MET A 38 -5.80 3.58 4.23
CA MET A 38 -5.90 4.98 3.81
C MET A 38 -6.87 5.16 2.65
N GLU A 39 -7.67 6.22 2.69
CA GLU A 39 -8.61 6.59 1.63
C GLU A 39 -8.18 7.91 0.99
N TRP A 40 -8.17 7.94 -0.34
CA TRP A 40 -7.82 9.10 -1.17
C TRP A 40 -8.79 9.23 -2.34
N VAL A 41 -8.85 10.43 -2.92
CA VAL A 41 -9.69 10.78 -4.06
C VAL A 41 -8.86 11.56 -5.08
N VAL A 42 -9.09 11.31 -6.37
CA VAL A 42 -8.51 12.09 -7.47
C VAL A 42 -9.58 13.00 -8.06
N ASP A 43 -9.29 14.29 -8.12
CA ASP A 43 -10.11 15.31 -8.78
C ASP A 43 -9.55 15.66 -10.16
N LEU A 44 -10.23 15.21 -11.22
CA LEU A 44 -9.76 15.38 -12.60
C LEU A 44 -9.80 16.84 -13.09
N ASP A 45 -10.47 17.74 -12.38
CA ASP A 45 -10.53 19.17 -12.75
C ASP A 45 -9.30 19.95 -12.25
N LEU A 46 -8.47 19.34 -11.40
CA LEU A 46 -7.27 19.95 -10.86
C LEU A 46 -6.00 19.38 -11.51
N PRO A 47 -4.94 20.19 -11.64
CA PRO A 47 -3.65 19.69 -12.10
C PRO A 47 -2.97 18.87 -11.00
N PHE A 48 -2.23 17.84 -11.40
CA PHE A 48 -1.29 17.16 -10.52
C PHE A 48 -0.20 18.13 -10.03
N PRO A 49 0.24 18.06 -8.75
CA PRO A 49 -0.20 17.12 -7.69
C PRO A 49 -1.40 17.59 -6.84
N GLN A 50 -2.04 18.70 -7.18
CA GLN A 50 -3.16 19.25 -6.38
C GLN A 50 -4.45 18.45 -6.50
N ASN A 51 -4.51 17.50 -7.43
CA ASN A 51 -5.68 16.67 -7.66
C ASN A 51 -5.85 15.50 -6.68
N ILE A 52 -4.87 15.22 -5.80
CA ILE A 52 -4.95 14.10 -4.87
C ILE A 52 -5.34 14.60 -3.48
N PHE A 53 -6.51 14.16 -3.01
CA PHE A 53 -7.03 14.49 -1.69
C PHE A 53 -7.01 13.28 -0.76
N TRP A 54 -6.48 13.47 0.44
CA TRP A 54 -6.46 12.45 1.50
C TRP A 54 -7.66 12.64 2.41
N VAL A 55 -8.52 11.64 2.49
CA VAL A 55 -9.79 11.72 3.22
C VAL A 55 -9.69 11.02 4.57
N GLN A 56 -9.01 9.87 4.63
CA GLN A 56 -8.97 9.02 5.82
C GLN A 56 -7.61 8.32 5.94
N ALA A 57 -7.13 8.18 7.19
CA ALA A 57 -6.02 7.28 7.54
C ALA A 57 -6.31 6.65 8.90
N ARG A 58 -6.27 5.31 8.98
CA ARG A 58 -6.40 4.55 10.24
C ARG A 58 -5.37 3.43 10.29
N PRO A 59 -4.94 2.99 11.49
CA PRO A 59 -4.13 1.79 11.62
C PRO A 59 -4.79 0.58 10.96
N ALA A 60 -4.06 -0.07 10.06
CA ALA A 60 -4.54 -1.25 9.37
C ALA A 60 -4.77 -2.39 10.38
N LYS A 61 -5.88 -3.11 10.23
CA LYS A 61 -6.12 -4.35 10.98
C LYS A 61 -5.54 -5.51 10.20
N PHE A 62 -4.46 -6.10 10.71
CA PHE A 62 -3.87 -7.30 10.15
C PHE A 62 -3.60 -8.34 11.25
N THR A 63 -3.80 -9.61 10.92
CA THR A 63 -3.30 -10.72 11.71
C THR A 63 -1.82 -10.89 11.41
N LYS A 64 -0.95 -10.69 12.41
CA LYS A 64 0.44 -11.14 12.29
C LYS A 64 0.41 -12.65 12.06
N LYS A 65 0.91 -13.14 10.91
CA LYS A 65 1.28 -14.55 10.81
C LYS A 65 2.29 -14.79 11.94
N LYS A 66 1.96 -15.65 12.89
CA LYS A 66 2.99 -16.24 13.75
C LYS A 66 3.96 -16.91 12.80
N GLN A 67 5.22 -16.49 12.82
CA GLN A 67 6.28 -17.32 12.27
C GLN A 67 6.18 -18.64 13.03
N ASP A 68 6.07 -19.76 12.32
CA ASP A 68 6.10 -21.05 12.97
C ASP A 68 7.48 -21.19 13.59
N ASP A 69 7.55 -21.28 14.91
CA ASP A 69 8.81 -21.40 15.65
C ASP A 69 9.63 -22.58 15.09
N ALA A 70 8.96 -23.62 14.57
CA ALA A 70 9.62 -24.74 13.90
C ALA A 70 10.36 -24.34 12.62
N GLU A 71 9.79 -23.43 11.82
CA GLU A 71 10.39 -22.94 10.57
C GLU A 71 11.62 -22.07 10.85
N TYR A 72 11.56 -21.23 11.89
CA TYR A 72 12.70 -20.45 12.37
C TYR A 72 13.84 -21.33 12.88
N ILE A 73 13.53 -22.36 13.67
CA ILE A 73 14.53 -23.32 14.15
C ILE A 73 15.11 -24.14 12.99
N ALA A 74 14.30 -24.56 12.01
CA ALA A 74 14.80 -25.25 10.83
C ALA A 74 15.78 -24.38 10.01
N GLU A 75 15.50 -23.07 9.87
CA GLU A 75 16.40 -22.12 9.22
C GLU A 75 17.73 -21.98 9.98
N LEU A 76 17.67 -21.85 11.31
CA LEU A 76 18.84 -21.79 12.18
C LEU A 76 19.71 -23.05 12.09
N MET A 77 19.07 -24.22 12.17
CA MET A 77 19.75 -25.51 12.05
C MET A 77 20.43 -25.63 10.68
N THR A 78 19.75 -25.25 9.60
CA THR A 78 20.32 -25.28 8.24
C THR A 78 21.56 -24.40 8.11
N ARG A 79 21.63 -23.27 8.82
CA ARG A 79 22.83 -22.41 8.85
C ARG A 79 23.98 -23.03 9.63
N VAL A 80 23.70 -23.68 10.75
CA VAL A 80 24.72 -24.33 11.61
C VAL A 80 25.31 -25.58 10.93
N PHE A 81 24.52 -26.35 10.19
CA PHE A 81 25.01 -27.57 9.51
C PHE A 81 25.60 -27.32 8.12
N LYS A 82 25.56 -26.08 7.60
CA LYS A 82 26.20 -25.69 6.33
C LYS A 82 27.59 -25.05 6.50
N SER A 83 28.10 -24.93 7.73
CA SER A 83 29.51 -24.58 8.03
C SER A 83 30.31 -25.83 8.37
#